data_AF-A0A316A9K7-F1
#
_entry.id   AF-A0A316A9K7-F1
#
_cell.length_a   1.000
_cell.length_b   1.000
_cell.length_c   1.000
_cell.angle_alpha   90.00
_cell.angle_beta   90.00
_cell.angle_gamma   90.00
#
_symmetry.space_group_name_H-M   'P 1'
#
loop_
_entity.id
_entity.type
_entity.pdbx_description
1 polymer ?
#
loop_
_entity_poly.entity_id
_entity_poly.type
_entity_poly.pdbx_seq_one_letter_code
_entity_poly.pdbx_strand_id
1 'polypeptide(L)'
;MTIFKRSVFGCYGPDTALFRSLGWNVLSSHDGSEARARRLAELRPGRHELAEVLAFFDELPAVRVADMFGTWRGGPLPTGHRLDGVLETLGWYGKRFIDDDDVRPLLFHDSRGVFEVNPDLVPVSFAVDHGLRLARWAPSARAARRAIRLLKTDKPKARLRMIEHRGVVTATMAYDGIPVNDHFRRVDERTVIGLMDIRGYTETPFLFTLERFGPRKLT
;
A
#
# COMPACT_ATOMS: atom_id res chain seq x y z
N MET A 1 -36.63 47.13 -15.92
CA MET A 1 -36.99 46.05 -14.97
C MET A 1 -37.61 44.92 -15.78
N THR A 2 -36.84 43.84 -15.94
CA THR A 2 -37.17 42.43 -16.19
C THR A 2 -38.47 42.06 -16.94
N ILE A 3 -38.37 41.20 -17.97
CA ILE A 3 -38.96 39.83 -17.97
C ILE A 3 -38.38 39.00 -19.13
N PHE A 4 -37.83 37.85 -18.73
CA PHE A 4 -37.36 36.73 -19.53
C PHE A 4 -38.56 35.85 -19.94
N LYS A 5 -38.61 35.36 -21.18
CA LYS A 5 -39.24 34.06 -21.51
C LYS A 5 -38.91 33.63 -22.94
N ARG A 6 -38.10 32.58 -23.10
CA ARG A 6 -38.44 31.39 -23.91
C ARG A 6 -37.41 30.28 -23.73
N SER A 7 -37.91 29.11 -23.29
CA SER A 7 -37.26 27.80 -23.42
C SER A 7 -37.00 27.47 -24.88
N VAL A 8 -35.90 26.75 -25.18
CA VAL A 8 -35.90 25.54 -26.02
C VAL A 8 -34.77 24.60 -25.55
N PHE A 9 -35.10 23.31 -25.49
CA PHE A 9 -34.22 22.16 -25.31
C PHE A 9 -33.02 22.14 -26.26
N GLY A 10 -31.89 21.64 -25.78
CA GLY A 10 -30.76 21.25 -26.61
C GLY A 10 -29.85 20.27 -25.88
N CYS A 11 -30.06 18.98 -26.10
CA CYS A 11 -29.10 17.94 -25.76
C CYS A 11 -27.82 18.19 -26.59
N TYR A 12 -26.72 18.58 -25.95
CA TYR A 12 -25.38 18.47 -26.52
C TYR A 12 -24.46 17.94 -25.42
N GLY A 13 -23.93 16.73 -25.63
CA GLY A 13 -22.77 16.25 -24.88
C GLY A 13 -21.58 17.17 -25.11
N PRO A 14 -20.59 17.20 -24.21
CA PRO A 14 -19.47 18.12 -24.34
C PRO A 14 -18.69 17.83 -25.62
N ASP A 15 -18.66 18.83 -26.50
CA ASP A 15 -17.89 18.84 -27.74
C ASP A 15 -16.39 18.82 -27.40
N THR A 16 -15.76 17.67 -27.59
CA THR A 16 -14.36 17.39 -27.27
C THR A 16 -13.38 18.22 -28.12
N ALA A 17 -13.88 18.90 -29.17
CA ALA A 17 -13.09 19.79 -30.00
C ALA A 17 -12.70 21.10 -29.31
N LEU A 18 -13.57 21.65 -28.44
CA LEU A 18 -13.33 22.94 -27.78
C LEU A 18 -12.23 22.88 -26.69
N PHE A 19 -12.03 21.70 -26.10
CA PHE A 19 -10.98 21.49 -25.09
C PHE A 19 -9.57 21.41 -25.71
N ARG A 20 -9.45 20.98 -26.97
CA ARG A 20 -8.15 20.89 -27.66
C ARG A 20 -7.60 22.26 -28.07
N SER A 21 -8.44 23.25 -28.34
CA SER A 21 -7.99 24.59 -28.75
C SER A 21 -7.46 25.46 -27.59
N LEU A 22 -7.65 25.03 -26.35
CA LEU A 22 -7.18 25.74 -25.14
C LEU A 22 -5.88 25.15 -24.56
N GLY A 23 -5.28 24.13 -25.18
CA GLY A 23 -3.99 23.55 -24.74
C GLY A 23 -4.06 22.72 -23.45
N TRP A 24 -5.26 22.40 -22.96
CA TRP A 24 -5.45 21.53 -21.80
C TRP A 24 -5.27 20.07 -22.21
N ASN A 25 -4.03 19.59 -22.12
CA ASN A 25 -3.70 18.19 -22.34
C ASN A 25 -4.31 17.32 -21.23
N VAL A 26 -5.35 16.55 -21.57
CA VAL A 26 -5.86 15.40 -20.77
C VAL A 26 -4.76 14.33 -20.55
N LEU A 27 -3.59 14.49 -21.18
CA LEU A 27 -2.42 13.62 -21.05
C LEU A 27 -1.63 13.82 -19.73
N SER A 28 -1.86 14.90 -18.97
CA SER A 28 -1.01 15.24 -17.82
C SER A 28 -1.11 14.27 -16.62
N SER A 29 -2.29 13.70 -16.33
CA SER A 29 -2.44 12.75 -15.22
C SER A 29 -1.93 11.34 -15.56
N HIS A 30 -2.04 10.94 -16.82
CA HIS A 30 -1.60 9.62 -17.30
C HIS A 30 -0.07 9.56 -17.37
N ASP A 31 0.56 10.58 -17.97
CA ASP A 31 2.02 10.67 -18.11
C ASP A 31 2.74 10.66 -16.75
N GLY A 32 2.21 11.41 -15.78
CA GLY A 32 2.75 11.39 -14.42
C GLY A 32 2.63 10.02 -13.74
N SER A 33 1.57 9.25 -14.01
CA SER A 33 1.42 7.89 -13.46
C SER A 33 2.38 6.88 -14.09
N GLU A 34 2.60 6.96 -15.41
CA GLU A 34 3.56 6.12 -16.10
C GLU A 34 5.00 6.42 -15.65
N ALA A 35 5.36 7.69 -15.49
CA ALA A 35 6.68 8.08 -14.99
C ALA A 35 6.96 7.51 -13.59
N ARG A 36 5.97 7.58 -12.68
CA ARG A 36 6.05 6.97 -11.34
C ARG A 36 6.17 5.45 -11.42
N ALA A 37 5.40 4.80 -12.28
CA ALA A 37 5.47 3.35 -12.47
C ALA A 37 6.84 2.90 -13.02
N ARG A 38 7.39 3.63 -14.00
CA ARG A 38 8.76 3.42 -14.51
C ARG A 38 9.79 3.57 -13.40
N ARG A 39 9.71 4.66 -12.62
CA ARG A 39 10.62 4.89 -11.49
C ARG A 39 10.54 3.79 -10.44
N LEU A 40 9.33 3.33 -10.10
CA LEU A 40 9.20 2.18 -9.20
C LEU A 40 9.83 0.91 -9.80
N ALA A 41 9.66 0.66 -11.10
CA ALA A 41 10.25 -0.49 -11.76
C ALA A 41 11.78 -0.49 -11.72
N GLU A 42 12.42 0.68 -11.69
CA GLU A 42 13.87 0.84 -11.49
C GLU A 42 14.32 0.56 -10.05
N LEU A 43 13.46 0.82 -9.06
CA LEU A 43 13.76 0.64 -7.63
C LEU A 43 13.47 -0.78 -7.10
N ARG A 44 12.72 -1.59 -7.86
CA ARG A 44 12.38 -2.98 -7.46
C ARG A 44 13.57 -3.94 -7.52
N PRO A 45 14.48 -3.85 -8.51
CA PRO A 45 15.63 -4.73 -8.59
C PRO A 45 16.67 -4.37 -7.53
N GLY A 46 16.74 -5.16 -6.46
CA GLY A 46 17.83 -5.07 -5.48
C GLY A 46 17.54 -4.15 -4.29
N ARG A 47 18.60 -3.67 -3.65
CA ARG A 47 18.55 -2.82 -2.46
C ARG A 47 19.02 -1.41 -2.83
N HIS A 48 18.25 -0.42 -2.43
CA HIS A 48 18.54 1.00 -2.66
C HIS A 48 18.84 1.73 -1.34
N GLU A 49 19.46 2.90 -1.44
CA GLU A 49 19.67 3.74 -0.26
C GLU A 49 18.35 4.32 0.24
N LEU A 50 18.14 4.33 1.55
CA LEU A 50 16.88 4.77 2.16
C LEU A 50 16.49 6.19 1.71
N ALA A 51 17.46 7.11 1.62
CA ALA A 51 17.22 8.48 1.21
C ALA A 51 16.68 8.59 -0.23
N GLU A 52 17.16 7.75 -1.15
CA GLU A 52 16.69 7.72 -2.53
C GLU A 52 15.22 7.29 -2.60
N VAL A 53 14.86 6.22 -1.89
CA VAL A 53 13.49 5.70 -1.90
C VAL A 53 12.54 6.63 -1.15
N LEU A 54 12.99 7.28 -0.07
CA LEU A 54 12.19 8.29 0.63
C LEU A 54 11.95 9.53 -0.22
N ALA A 55 12.95 10.01 -0.98
CA ALA A 55 12.76 11.12 -1.91
C ALA A 55 11.68 10.80 -2.94
N PHE A 56 11.72 9.59 -3.52
CA PHE A 56 10.66 9.14 -4.42
C PHE A 56 9.30 9.05 -3.72
N PHE A 57 9.23 8.48 -2.52
CA PHE A 57 8.00 8.37 -1.73
C PHE A 57 7.36 9.75 -1.45
N ASP A 58 8.18 10.76 -1.17
CA ASP A 58 7.73 12.12 -0.86
C ASP A 58 7.09 12.83 -2.05
N GLU A 59 7.51 12.50 -3.27
CA GLU A 59 6.92 13.01 -4.52
C GLU A 59 5.57 12.36 -4.87
N LEU A 60 5.26 11.19 -4.27
CA LEU A 60 4.06 10.45 -4.62
C LEU A 60 2.79 11.11 -4.03
N PRO A 61 1.71 11.24 -4.80
CA PRO A 61 0.46 11.81 -4.31
C PRO A 61 -0.21 10.94 -3.24
N ALA A 62 -1.06 11.59 -2.45
CA ALA A 62 -1.87 10.94 -1.43
C ALA A 62 -2.83 9.88 -2.03
N VAL A 63 -3.23 8.95 -1.17
CA VAL A 63 -4.25 7.93 -1.45
C VAL A 63 -5.44 8.20 -0.54
N ARG A 64 -6.67 8.03 -1.03
CA ARG A 64 -7.88 8.08 -0.19
C ARG A 64 -8.17 6.70 0.39
N VAL A 65 -8.80 6.64 1.56
CA VAL A 65 -9.22 5.37 2.20
C VAL A 65 -10.00 4.47 1.24
N ALA A 66 -11.02 5.02 0.55
CA ALA A 66 -11.83 4.26 -0.40
C ALA A 66 -11.04 3.70 -1.59
N ASP A 67 -9.89 4.29 -1.93
CA ASP A 67 -9.03 3.75 -2.98
C ASP A 67 -8.22 2.55 -2.49
N MET A 68 -8.11 2.30 -1.18
CA MET A 68 -7.40 1.15 -0.62
C MET A 68 -8.24 -0.12 -0.54
N PHE A 69 -9.56 -0.05 -0.69
CA PHE A 69 -10.42 -1.23 -0.57
C PHE A 69 -10.09 -2.30 -1.60
N GLY A 70 -10.09 -3.56 -1.19
CA GLY A 70 -9.71 -4.73 -1.98
C GLY A 70 -8.55 -5.52 -1.38
N THR A 71 -8.10 -6.54 -2.12
CA THR A 71 -6.93 -7.35 -1.77
C THR A 71 -5.71 -6.86 -2.55
N TRP A 72 -4.60 -6.70 -1.84
CA TRP A 72 -3.34 -6.21 -2.39
C TRP A 72 -2.24 -7.21 -2.12
N ARG A 73 -1.46 -7.52 -3.14
CA ARG A 73 -0.27 -8.35 -3.08
C ARG A 73 0.90 -7.51 -2.57
N GLY A 74 1.59 -8.02 -1.55
CA GLY A 74 2.80 -7.43 -1.02
C GLY A 74 4.01 -7.72 -1.91
N GLY A 75 4.89 -6.73 -2.04
CA GLY A 75 6.19 -6.89 -2.69
C GLY A 75 7.29 -6.12 -1.95
N PRO A 76 8.54 -6.56 -2.04
CA PRO A 76 9.66 -5.91 -1.37
C PRO A 76 9.97 -4.54 -1.99
N LEU A 77 10.51 -3.63 -1.17
CA LEU A 77 11.21 -2.43 -1.61
C LEU A 77 12.43 -2.19 -0.69
N PRO A 78 13.49 -3.00 -0.83
CA PRO A 78 14.54 -3.11 0.19
C PRO A 78 15.39 -1.84 0.31
N THR A 79 15.55 -1.37 1.54
CA THR A 79 16.38 -0.20 1.89
C THR A 79 17.51 -0.52 2.88
N GLY A 80 17.67 -1.80 3.24
CA GLY A 80 18.57 -2.25 4.30
C GLY A 80 17.93 -2.31 5.68
N HIS A 81 16.61 -2.25 5.74
CA HIS A 81 15.88 -2.40 6.99
C HIS A 81 16.00 -3.85 7.50
N ARG A 82 15.97 -4.05 8.82
CA ARG A 82 16.17 -5.38 9.42
C ARG A 82 15.08 -6.40 9.07
N LEU A 83 13.90 -5.92 8.66
CA LEU A 83 12.79 -6.77 8.21
C LEU A 83 12.87 -7.17 6.72
N ASP A 84 13.81 -6.62 5.95
CA ASP A 84 13.94 -6.94 4.52
C ASP A 84 14.09 -8.45 4.31
N GLY A 85 13.16 -9.05 3.55
CA GLY A 85 13.15 -10.48 3.23
C GLY A 85 12.56 -11.40 4.32
N VAL A 86 12.26 -10.90 5.51
CA VAL A 86 11.74 -11.72 6.62
C VAL A 86 10.31 -12.19 6.35
N LEU A 87 9.42 -11.26 5.97
CA LEU A 87 8.01 -11.56 5.75
C LEU A 87 7.81 -12.46 4.51
N GLU A 88 8.59 -12.21 3.47
CA GLU A 88 8.58 -12.96 2.21
C GLU A 88 8.99 -14.42 2.44
N THR A 89 10.03 -14.63 3.27
CA THR A 89 10.48 -15.98 3.66
C THR A 89 9.38 -16.76 4.38
N LEU A 90 8.57 -16.06 5.17
CA LEU A 90 7.42 -16.62 5.89
C LEU A 90 6.19 -16.80 4.99
N GLY A 91 6.25 -16.39 3.72
CA GLY A 91 5.16 -16.52 2.76
C GLY A 91 4.13 -15.40 2.86
N TRP A 92 4.55 -14.19 3.24
CA TRP A 92 3.68 -13.02 3.21
C TRP A 92 3.13 -12.82 1.80
N TYR A 93 1.80 -12.74 1.73
CA TYR A 93 1.04 -12.58 0.50
C TYR A 93 0.65 -11.12 0.27
N GLY A 94 0.28 -10.40 1.35
CA GLY A 94 -0.12 -9.00 1.25
C GLY A 94 -1.13 -8.59 2.31
N LYS A 95 -2.10 -7.75 1.91
CA LYS A 95 -3.10 -7.13 2.81
C LYS A 95 -4.49 -7.15 2.16
N ARG A 96 -5.55 -7.12 2.97
CA ARG A 96 -6.93 -6.96 2.49
C ARG A 96 -7.63 -5.88 3.30
N PHE A 97 -8.24 -4.93 2.59
CA PHE A 97 -9.01 -3.83 3.16
C PHE A 97 -10.44 -4.03 2.70
N ILE A 98 -11.34 -4.46 3.60
CA ILE A 98 -12.75 -4.68 3.25
C ILE A 98 -13.45 -3.32 3.24
N ASP A 99 -13.29 -2.56 4.33
CA ASP A 99 -13.69 -1.17 4.47
C ASP A 99 -12.69 -0.41 5.37
N ASP A 100 -13.08 0.72 5.94
CA ASP A 100 -12.21 1.55 6.76
C ASP A 100 -12.03 1.06 8.21
N ASP A 101 -12.90 0.18 8.71
CA ASP A 101 -12.80 -0.44 10.04
C ASP A 101 -12.60 -1.97 10.00
N ASP A 102 -12.76 -2.60 8.84
CA ASP A 102 -12.45 -4.00 8.62
C ASP A 102 -11.21 -4.19 7.71
N VAL A 103 -10.04 -4.26 8.34
CA VAL A 103 -8.76 -4.52 7.66
C VAL A 103 -8.09 -5.79 8.17
N ARG A 104 -7.61 -6.59 7.22
CA ARG A 104 -6.78 -7.79 7.40
C ARG A 104 -5.33 -7.45 7.00
N PRO A 105 -4.49 -7.03 7.94
CA PRO A 105 -3.20 -6.40 7.64
C PRO A 105 -2.10 -7.39 7.22
N LEU A 106 -2.30 -8.68 7.50
CA LEU A 106 -1.31 -9.73 7.28
C LEU A 106 -1.96 -10.95 6.64
N LEU A 107 -1.90 -11.00 5.31
CA LEU A 107 -2.23 -12.20 4.54
C LEU A 107 -0.96 -13.00 4.31
N PHE A 108 -1.02 -14.31 4.53
CA PHE A 108 0.02 -15.27 4.22
C PHE A 108 -0.51 -16.34 3.28
N HIS A 109 0.38 -17.04 2.59
CA HIS A 109 0.01 -18.16 1.74
C HIS A 109 0.88 -19.40 1.98
N ASP A 110 0.22 -20.56 1.98
CA ASP A 110 0.84 -21.87 1.98
C ASP A 110 0.21 -22.77 0.91
N SER A 111 0.49 -24.08 0.95
CA SER A 111 -0.07 -25.04 -0.01
C SER A 111 -1.59 -25.23 0.12
N ARG A 112 -2.22 -24.74 1.19
CA ARG A 112 -3.68 -24.80 1.43
C ARG A 112 -4.39 -23.52 1.02
N GLY A 113 -3.65 -22.48 0.61
CA GLY A 113 -4.20 -21.20 0.14
C GLY A 113 -3.81 -20.00 1.01
N VAL A 114 -4.53 -18.89 0.81
CA VAL A 114 -4.30 -17.62 1.52
C VAL A 114 -5.07 -17.62 2.84
N PHE A 115 -4.42 -17.17 3.92
CA PHE A 115 -5.03 -17.04 5.25
C PHE A 115 -4.54 -15.77 5.97
N GLU A 116 -5.30 -15.34 6.97
CA GLU A 116 -5.08 -14.11 7.73
C GLU A 116 -4.38 -14.43 9.05
N VAL A 117 -3.38 -13.63 9.45
CA VAL A 117 -2.59 -13.82 10.67
C VAL A 117 -2.85 -12.69 11.65
N ASN A 118 -2.96 -13.03 12.94
CA ASN A 118 -3.07 -12.06 14.01
C ASN A 118 -1.71 -11.36 14.27
N PRO A 119 -1.57 -10.06 13.98
CA PRO A 119 -0.33 -9.32 14.23
C PRO A 119 0.01 -9.23 15.73
N ASP A 120 -0.98 -9.28 16.62
CA ASP A 120 -0.77 -9.16 18.08
C ASP A 120 0.04 -10.33 18.65
N LEU A 121 0.05 -11.47 17.95
CA LEU A 121 0.81 -12.66 18.33
C LEU A 121 2.20 -12.70 17.69
N VAL A 122 2.53 -11.70 16.87
CA VAL A 122 3.84 -11.54 16.26
C VAL A 122 4.62 -10.50 17.06
N PRO A 123 5.63 -10.90 17.86
CA PRO A 123 6.43 -9.94 18.62
C PRO A 123 7.28 -9.10 17.66
N VAL A 124 6.76 -7.94 17.24
CA VAL A 124 7.35 -7.07 16.20
C VAL A 124 8.78 -6.68 16.53
N SER A 125 9.07 -6.25 17.76
CA SER A 125 10.44 -5.93 18.21
C SER A 125 11.39 -7.11 18.03
N PHE A 126 10.96 -8.33 18.39
CA PHE A 126 11.77 -9.53 18.19
C PHE A 126 11.98 -9.82 16.70
N ALA A 127 10.94 -9.65 15.86
CA ALA A 127 11.06 -9.82 14.42
C ALA A 127 12.04 -8.80 13.80
N VAL A 128 12.02 -7.54 14.25
CA VAL A 128 12.97 -6.50 13.82
C VAL A 128 14.39 -6.83 14.27
N ASP A 129 14.58 -7.21 15.54
CA ASP A 129 15.92 -7.40 16.11
C ASP A 129 16.58 -8.73 15.72
N HIS A 130 15.78 -9.76 15.45
CA HIS A 130 16.27 -11.15 15.28
C HIS A 130 15.74 -11.84 14.01
N GLY A 131 14.74 -11.30 13.33
CA GLY A 131 14.02 -11.96 12.24
C GLY A 131 14.92 -12.35 11.07
N LEU A 132 15.86 -11.47 10.68
CA LEU A 132 16.79 -11.74 9.58
C LEU A 132 17.74 -12.91 9.87
N ARG A 133 18.17 -13.09 11.12
CA ARG A 133 19.07 -14.19 11.53
C ARG A 133 18.37 -15.54 11.48
N LEU A 134 17.12 -15.61 11.93
CA LEU A 134 16.33 -16.85 11.87
C LEU A 134 15.86 -17.15 10.44
N ALA A 135 15.33 -16.16 9.72
CA ALA A 135 14.81 -16.37 8.36
C ALA A 135 15.89 -16.89 7.39
N ARG A 136 17.15 -16.50 7.58
CA ARG A 136 18.29 -16.97 6.77
C ARG A 136 18.66 -18.44 7.01
N TRP A 137 18.15 -19.10 8.06
CA TRP A 137 18.38 -20.52 8.30
C TRP A 137 17.24 -21.37 7.70
N ALA A 138 17.47 -21.89 6.49
CA ALA A 138 16.44 -22.50 5.63
C ALA A 138 15.56 -23.59 6.29
N PRO A 139 16.08 -24.48 7.18
CA PRO A 139 15.23 -25.41 7.90
C PRO A 139 14.24 -24.71 8.86
N SER A 140 14.69 -23.67 9.59
CA SER A 140 13.82 -22.91 10.49
C SER A 140 12.81 -22.05 9.76
N ALA A 141 13.17 -21.47 8.61
CA ALA A 141 12.24 -20.72 7.77
C ALA A 141 11.05 -21.59 7.31
N ARG A 142 11.33 -22.82 6.88
CA ARG A 142 10.27 -23.78 6.48
C ARG A 142 9.39 -24.18 7.67
N ALA A 143 9.99 -24.43 8.83
CA ALA A 143 9.25 -24.75 10.05
C ALA A 143 8.37 -23.56 10.50
N ALA A 144 8.94 -22.35 10.53
CA ALA A 144 8.24 -21.11 10.88
C ALA A 144 7.08 -20.82 9.92
N ARG A 145 7.29 -21.01 8.61
CA ARG A 145 6.21 -20.88 7.60
C ARG A 145 5.07 -21.87 7.81
N ARG A 146 5.34 -23.08 8.33
CA ARG A 146 4.27 -24.03 8.69
C ARG A 146 3.58 -23.62 10.00
N ALA A 147 4.35 -23.13 10.97
CA ALA A 147 3.85 -22.74 12.29
C ALA A 147 3.03 -21.45 12.25
N ILE A 148 3.30 -20.51 11.34
CA ILE A 148 2.60 -19.21 11.27
C ILE A 148 1.09 -19.37 11.05
N ARG A 149 0.65 -20.50 10.49
CA ARG A 149 -0.77 -20.85 10.34
C ARG A 149 -1.49 -21.03 11.67
N LEU A 150 -0.78 -21.36 12.75
CA LEU A 150 -1.35 -21.45 14.10
C LEU A 150 -1.75 -20.07 14.65
N LEU A 151 -1.22 -18.99 14.07
CA LEU A 151 -1.54 -17.61 14.43
C LEU A 151 -2.73 -17.05 13.62
N LYS A 152 -3.50 -17.92 12.97
CA LYS A 152 -4.62 -17.52 12.12
C LYS A 152 -5.67 -16.74 12.92
N THR A 153 -6.25 -15.74 12.29
CA THR A 153 -7.46 -15.07 12.78
C THR A 153 -8.46 -14.87 11.64
N ASP A 154 -9.70 -14.55 11.99
CA ASP A 154 -10.79 -14.12 11.12
C ASP A 154 -11.30 -12.71 11.50
N LYS A 155 -10.71 -12.08 12.53
CA LYS A 155 -11.12 -10.78 13.06
C LYS A 155 -10.38 -9.63 12.38
N PRO A 156 -10.97 -8.41 12.39
CA PRO A 156 -10.24 -7.21 12.00
C PRO A 156 -9.08 -6.99 12.95
N LYS A 157 -7.97 -6.48 12.40
CA LYS A 157 -6.73 -6.24 13.16
C LYS A 157 -6.08 -4.89 12.86
N ALA A 158 -6.75 -4.09 12.06
CA ALA A 158 -6.36 -2.75 11.72
C ALA A 158 -7.58 -1.98 11.20
N ARG A 159 -7.39 -0.68 11.03
CA ARG A 159 -8.34 0.25 10.43
C ARG A 159 -7.61 1.26 9.55
N LEU A 160 -8.31 1.85 8.59
CA LEU A 160 -7.81 2.92 7.72
C LEU A 160 -8.32 4.28 8.20
N ARG A 161 -7.43 5.25 8.31
CA ARG A 161 -7.78 6.66 8.55
C ARG A 161 -6.93 7.57 7.66
N MET A 162 -7.42 8.79 7.43
CA MET A 162 -6.61 9.83 6.82
C MET A 162 -5.71 10.43 7.91
N ILE A 163 -4.39 10.28 7.76
CA ILE A 163 -3.39 10.77 8.72
C ILE A 163 -2.36 11.59 7.96
N GLU A 164 -1.92 12.71 8.55
CA GLU A 164 -0.81 13.49 8.02
C GLU A 164 0.51 12.79 8.27
N HIS A 165 1.29 12.55 7.21
CA HIS A 165 2.63 12.00 7.29
C HIS A 165 3.52 12.67 6.24
N ARG A 166 4.62 13.26 6.72
CA ARG A 166 5.58 14.02 5.89
C ARG A 166 4.89 15.12 5.08
N GLY A 167 4.07 15.91 5.75
CA GLY A 167 3.38 17.09 5.18
C GLY A 167 2.21 16.79 4.24
N VAL A 168 1.75 15.54 4.15
CA VAL A 168 0.58 15.17 3.32
C VAL A 168 -0.35 14.24 4.08
N VAL A 169 -1.64 14.55 4.01
CA VAL A 169 -2.72 13.71 4.55
C VAL A 169 -3.02 12.57 3.58
N THR A 170 -2.78 11.34 4.00
CA THR A 170 -2.96 10.15 3.15
C THR A 170 -3.59 8.98 3.92
N ALA A 171 -4.20 8.05 3.19
CA ALA A 171 -4.72 6.81 3.75
C ALA A 171 -3.59 6.08 4.49
N THR A 172 -3.84 5.81 5.76
CA THR A 172 -2.90 5.16 6.66
C THR A 172 -3.62 4.02 7.36
N MET A 173 -3.01 2.83 7.34
CA MET A 173 -3.50 1.70 8.11
C MET A 173 -2.86 1.73 9.49
N ALA A 174 -3.68 1.81 10.54
CA ALA A 174 -3.23 1.70 11.92
C ALA A 174 -3.61 0.33 12.45
N TYR A 175 -2.64 -0.41 12.98
CA TYR A 175 -2.89 -1.71 13.63
C TYR A 175 -3.56 -1.52 14.99
N ASP A 176 -4.46 -2.43 15.35
CA ASP A 176 -5.25 -2.29 16.58
C ASP A 176 -4.44 -2.60 17.84
N GLY A 177 -3.64 -3.68 17.81
CA GLY A 177 -2.93 -4.21 18.98
C GLY A 177 -1.43 -3.96 19.00
N ILE A 178 -0.86 -3.34 17.95
CA ILE A 178 0.58 -3.03 17.87
C ILE A 178 0.80 -1.59 17.41
N PRO A 179 1.89 -0.93 17.86
CA PRO A 179 2.10 0.50 17.60
C PRO A 179 2.74 0.73 16.23
N VAL A 180 2.02 0.34 15.18
CA VAL A 180 2.46 0.37 13.78
C VAL A 180 1.45 1.11 12.92
N ASN A 181 1.95 2.01 12.08
CA ASN A 181 1.19 2.71 11.05
C ASN A 181 1.82 2.47 9.68
N ASP A 182 1.02 2.05 8.70
CA ASP A 182 1.45 1.96 7.30
C ASP A 182 0.87 3.13 6.51
N HIS A 183 1.70 4.09 6.11
CA HIS A 183 1.31 5.26 5.31
C HIS A 183 1.42 4.95 3.82
N PHE A 184 0.33 5.12 3.06
CA PHE A 184 0.30 4.77 1.64
C PHE A 184 0.45 5.98 0.71
N ARG A 185 1.21 5.85 -0.37
CA ARG A 185 1.29 6.83 -1.45
C ARG A 185 1.12 6.20 -2.82
N ARG A 186 0.50 6.94 -3.74
CA ARG A 186 0.04 6.41 -5.04
C ARG A 186 1.14 6.46 -6.09
N VAL A 187 1.50 5.29 -6.60
CA VAL A 187 2.33 5.17 -7.81
C VAL A 187 1.43 5.28 -9.05
N ASP A 188 0.42 4.41 -9.14
CA ASP A 188 -0.53 4.37 -10.24
C ASP A 188 -1.94 3.93 -9.74
N GLU A 189 -2.83 3.50 -10.65
CA GLU A 189 -4.18 3.04 -10.31
C GLU A 189 -4.22 1.76 -9.47
N ARG A 190 -3.19 0.92 -9.59
CA ARG A 190 -3.09 -0.43 -9.01
C ARG A 190 -1.92 -0.60 -8.07
N THR A 191 -1.06 0.38 -7.94
CA THR A 191 0.18 0.27 -7.17
C THR A 191 0.30 1.41 -6.16
N VAL A 192 0.62 1.07 -4.92
CA VAL A 192 0.98 2.03 -3.87
C VAL A 192 2.28 1.59 -3.20
N ILE A 193 3.02 2.56 -2.67
CA ILE A 193 4.11 2.29 -1.72
C ILE A 193 3.55 2.48 -0.31
N GLY A 194 3.85 1.54 0.57
CA GLY A 194 3.63 1.65 2.00
C GLY A 194 4.93 1.98 2.71
N LEU A 195 4.88 2.96 3.59
CA LEU A 195 5.94 3.26 4.55
C LEU A 195 5.43 2.89 5.94
N MET A 196 6.06 1.89 6.55
CA MET A 196 5.73 1.42 7.89
C MET A 196 6.51 2.21 8.94
N ASP A 197 5.78 2.95 9.75
CA ASP A 197 6.25 3.62 10.95
C ASP A 197 5.95 2.74 12.18
N ILE A 198 6.98 2.42 12.95
CA ILE A 198 6.88 1.64 14.19
C ILE A 198 7.38 2.50 15.33
N ARG A 199 6.56 2.68 16.37
CA ARG A 199 6.98 3.35 17.60
C ARG A 199 8.22 2.66 18.18
N GLY A 200 9.29 3.43 18.36
CA GLY A 200 10.55 2.94 18.92
C GLY A 200 11.57 2.47 17.87
N TYR A 201 11.22 2.45 16.58
CA TYR A 201 12.13 2.10 15.47
C TYR A 201 12.02 3.13 14.34
N THR A 202 12.06 4.41 14.67
CA THR A 202 11.76 5.52 13.74
C THR A 202 12.93 5.92 12.82
N GLU A 203 14.16 5.47 13.11
CA GLU A 203 15.36 5.87 12.34
C GLU A 203 15.40 5.24 10.94
N THR A 204 14.77 4.08 10.77
CA THR A 204 14.72 3.37 9.48
C THR A 204 13.32 2.84 9.25
N PRO A 205 12.43 3.58 8.56
CA PRO A 205 11.12 3.04 8.23
C PRO A 205 11.27 1.86 7.27
N PHE A 206 10.36 0.90 7.37
CA PHE A 206 10.31 -0.21 6.43
C PHE A 206 9.43 0.15 5.24
N LEU A 207 9.95 0.00 4.02
CA LEU A 207 9.22 0.29 2.80
C LEU A 207 8.83 -0.99 2.07
N PHE A 208 7.63 -0.97 1.50
CA PHE A 208 7.09 -2.08 0.74
C PHE A 208 6.16 -1.59 -0.37
N THR A 209 5.89 -2.45 -1.33
CA THR A 209 4.90 -2.19 -2.39
C THR A 209 3.63 -2.99 -2.13
N LEU A 210 2.51 -2.43 -2.55
CA LEU A 210 1.24 -3.14 -2.65
C LEU A 210 0.71 -3.00 -4.06
N GLU A 211 0.41 -4.14 -4.68
CA GLU A 211 -0.23 -4.23 -6.00
C GLU A 211 -1.63 -4.82 -5.89
N ARG A 212 -2.62 -4.13 -6.44
CA ARG A 212 -4.01 -4.57 -6.38
C ARG A 212 -4.22 -5.88 -7.13
N PHE A 213 -4.70 -6.88 -6.41
CA PHE A 213 -5.11 -8.16 -6.97
C PHE A 213 -6.55 -8.07 -7.50
N GLY A 214 -6.74 -8.38 -8.78
CA GLY A 214 -8.05 -8.34 -9.46
C GLY A 214 -8.57 -6.92 -9.79
N PRO A 215 -9.73 -6.82 -10.44
CA PRO A 215 -10.36 -5.54 -10.79
C PRO A 215 -10.86 -4.81 -9.54
N ARG A 216 -10.91 -3.47 -9.61
CA ARG A 216 -11.48 -2.62 -8.55
C ARG A 216 -12.96 -2.98 -8.38
N LYS A 217 -13.40 -3.36 -7.18
CA LYS A 217 -14.83 -3.37 -6.87
C LYS A 217 -15.29 -1.91 -6.88
N LEU A 218 -16.06 -1.54 -7.88
CA LEU A 218 -16.81 -0.28 -7.89
C LEU A 218 -17.98 -0.49 -6.93
N THR A 219 -17.91 0.10 -5.74
CA THR A 219 -19.06 0.28 -4.85
C THR A 219 -19.73 1.58 -5.18
#